data_AF-A0A1U7X234-F1
#
_entry.id   AF-A0A1U7X234-F1
#
_cell.length_a   1.000
_cell.length_b   1.000
_cell.length_c   1.000
_cell.angle_alpha   90.00
_cell.angle_beta   90.00
_cell.angle_gamma   90.00
#
_symmetry.space_group_name_H-M   'P 1'
#
loop_
_entity.id
_entity.type
_entity.pdbx_description
1 polymer ?
#
loop_
_entity_poly.entity_id
_entity_poly.type
_entity_poly.pdbx_seq_one_letter_code
_entity_poly.pdbx_strand_id
1 'polypeptide(L)'
;MNELCVTESVLVNSTCNNIHDVSENMVDAVSIEQPASLTLDAPKASSDLKIGSTLQFCVNDLISRRKQRLSRLQLLNRTSQRMKTKRDYAAATLELTESENEVAKEKALIAATSELERLFKKEDFTKMKVIGQFNLGFIIGKLDEDLFIVDQHAADEKYNFERLSQSTILNQQPLLRPLKMELSPEEEIVISIHNDTFR
;
A
#
# COMPACT_ATOMS: atom_id res chain seq x y z
N MET A 1 -49.24 -8.46 -38.99
CA MET A 1 -50.52 -9.13 -38.67
C MET A 1 -50.18 -10.48 -38.07
N ASN A 2 -50.34 -10.62 -36.76
CA ASN A 2 -50.96 -11.77 -36.10
C ASN A 2 -50.90 -11.55 -34.58
N GLU A 3 -52.06 -11.74 -33.99
CA GLU A 3 -52.44 -11.49 -32.60
C GLU A 3 -51.69 -12.38 -31.61
N LEU A 4 -51.43 -11.84 -30.41
CA LEU A 4 -51.21 -12.66 -29.22
C LEU A 4 -52.54 -12.79 -28.47
N CYS A 5 -52.98 -14.03 -28.33
CA CYS A 5 -54.18 -14.45 -27.61
C CYS A 5 -53.86 -14.65 -26.11
N VAL A 6 -54.41 -13.77 -25.27
CA VAL A 6 -55.36 -14.03 -24.16
C VAL A 6 -55.08 -15.15 -23.12
N THR A 7 -55.22 -14.74 -21.85
CA THR A 7 -55.68 -15.41 -20.59
C THR A 7 -54.80 -16.40 -19.80
N GLU A 8 -54.37 -15.93 -18.62
CA GLU A 8 -54.94 -16.19 -17.28
C GLU A 8 -55.32 -17.63 -16.85
N SER A 9 -54.79 -18.07 -15.69
CA SER A 9 -55.56 -18.84 -14.68
C SER A 9 -54.84 -18.96 -13.32
N VAL A 10 -55.33 -18.24 -12.30
CA VAL A 10 -56.16 -18.76 -11.19
C VAL A 10 -55.57 -19.83 -10.23
N LEU A 11 -55.33 -19.50 -8.93
CA LEU A 11 -56.24 -19.71 -7.75
C LEU A 11 -55.51 -19.90 -6.37
N VAL A 12 -56.03 -19.15 -5.37
CA VAL A 12 -56.28 -19.37 -3.90
C VAL A 12 -55.22 -19.70 -2.81
N ASN A 13 -55.23 -18.76 -1.84
CA ASN A 13 -55.48 -18.84 -0.38
C ASN A 13 -54.65 -19.72 0.58
N SER A 14 -54.22 -19.08 1.67
CA SER A 14 -54.64 -19.47 3.03
C SER A 14 -54.50 -18.31 4.03
N THR A 15 -55.34 -18.37 5.06
CA THR A 15 -55.93 -17.24 5.79
C THR A 15 -55.45 -17.16 7.25
N CYS A 16 -55.21 -15.94 7.72
CA CYS A 16 -55.54 -15.28 9.00
C CYS A 16 -55.33 -15.90 10.42
N ASN A 17 -55.11 -14.94 11.35
CA ASN A 17 -55.47 -14.86 12.78
C ASN A 17 -54.30 -15.01 13.77
N ASN A 18 -54.14 -14.25 14.87
CA ASN A 18 -54.78 -13.03 15.41
C ASN A 18 -54.02 -12.61 16.71
N ILE A 19 -53.99 -11.30 16.98
CA ILE A 19 -54.25 -10.62 18.29
C ILE A 19 -53.33 -10.91 19.51
N HIS A 20 -52.62 -9.89 20.01
CA HIS A 20 -53.01 -9.19 21.26
C HIS A 20 -52.23 -7.88 21.48
N ASP A 21 -53.02 -6.83 21.68
CA ASP A 21 -52.70 -5.47 22.13
C ASP A 21 -52.97 -5.38 23.64
N VAL A 22 -52.13 -4.67 24.40
CA VAL A 22 -52.43 -4.10 25.73
C VAL A 22 -51.62 -2.81 25.93
N SER A 23 -52.35 -1.74 26.23
CA SER A 23 -51.93 -0.40 26.63
C SER A 23 -51.85 -0.28 28.15
N GLU A 24 -50.97 0.59 28.71
CA GLU A 24 -51.30 1.61 29.75
C GLU A 24 -50.06 2.28 30.42
N ASN A 25 -50.01 3.62 30.29
CA ASN A 25 -49.86 4.71 31.28
C ASN A 25 -48.69 4.86 32.31
N MET A 26 -48.02 6.03 32.17
CA MET A 26 -47.75 7.15 33.13
C MET A 26 -46.87 7.02 34.40
N VAL A 27 -45.99 8.05 34.54
CA VAL A 27 -45.32 8.69 35.73
C VAL A 27 -44.40 7.80 36.59
N ASP A 28 -43.21 8.18 37.07
CA ASP A 28 -42.73 9.42 37.68
C ASP A 28 -41.18 9.44 37.71
N ALA A 29 -40.60 10.61 37.95
CA ALA A 29 -39.17 10.86 38.02
C ALA A 29 -38.50 10.30 39.28
N VAL A 30 -37.36 9.60 39.14
CA VAL A 30 -36.30 9.49 40.16
C VAL A 30 -34.94 9.30 39.46
N SER A 31 -33.98 10.16 39.81
CA SER A 31 -32.57 10.06 39.42
C SER A 31 -31.88 8.89 40.14
N ILE A 32 -30.99 8.17 39.45
CA ILE A 32 -29.69 7.63 39.95
C ILE A 32 -29.04 6.74 38.85
N GLU A 33 -27.81 7.11 38.52
CA GLU A 33 -26.68 6.33 37.95
C GLU A 33 -26.63 5.87 36.48
N GLN A 34 -25.53 6.29 35.82
CA GLN A 34 -24.97 5.74 34.57
C GLN A 34 -24.52 4.28 34.80
N PRO A 35 -24.55 3.41 33.78
CA PRO A 35 -23.29 3.08 33.11
C PRO A 35 -23.40 2.62 31.64
N ALA A 36 -22.22 2.39 31.06
CA ALA A 36 -21.88 1.57 29.88
C ALA A 36 -21.81 2.26 28.51
N SER A 37 -20.76 3.06 28.34
CA SER A 37 -20.06 3.15 27.05
C SER A 37 -19.40 1.80 26.75
N LEU A 38 -19.85 1.13 25.69
CA LEU A 38 -19.21 -0.06 25.13
C LEU A 38 -17.87 0.32 24.52
N THR A 39 -16.79 0.17 25.27
CA THR A 39 -15.42 0.16 24.76
C THR A 39 -15.17 -1.18 24.06
N LEU A 40 -15.11 -1.16 22.73
CA LEU A 40 -14.55 -2.28 21.96
C LEU A 40 -13.02 -2.25 22.10
N ASP A 41 -12.50 -3.38 22.57
CA ASP A 41 -11.10 -3.68 22.80
C ASP A 41 -10.24 -3.41 21.56
N ALA A 42 -9.52 -2.29 21.56
CA ALA A 42 -8.31 -2.14 20.77
C ALA A 42 -7.21 -3.01 21.42
N PRO A 43 -6.41 -3.77 20.65
CA PRO A 43 -5.33 -4.56 21.22
C PRO A 43 -4.34 -3.63 21.93
N LYS A 44 -4.23 -3.83 23.24
CA LYS A 44 -3.25 -3.21 24.12
C LYS A 44 -1.86 -3.42 23.51
N ALA A 45 -1.17 -2.33 23.22
CA ALA A 45 0.23 -2.35 22.79
C ALA A 45 1.04 -3.11 23.86
N SER A 46 1.49 -4.31 23.51
CA SER A 46 2.43 -5.07 24.33
C SER A 46 3.75 -4.30 24.33
N SER A 47 4.05 -3.68 25.46
CA SER A 47 5.37 -3.20 25.79
C SER A 47 6.38 -4.34 25.77
N ASP A 48 7.58 -4.01 25.29
CA ASP A 48 8.84 -4.73 25.46
C ASP A 48 9.18 -5.89 24.53
N LEU A 49 9.42 -5.53 23.27
CA LEU A 49 10.60 -6.00 22.56
C LEU A 49 11.31 -4.78 21.94
N LYS A 50 12.35 -4.25 22.60
CA LYS A 50 13.28 -3.25 22.02
C LYS A 50 14.08 -3.89 20.89
N ILE A 51 13.45 -4.15 19.75
CA ILE A 51 14.12 -4.64 18.55
C ILE A 51 14.52 -3.41 17.75
N GLY A 52 15.60 -2.76 18.17
CA GLY A 52 16.20 -1.67 17.41
C GLY A 52 16.80 -0.58 18.29
N SER A 53 18.10 -0.36 18.15
CA SER A 53 18.75 0.85 18.64
C SER A 53 18.38 2.00 17.71
N THR A 54 17.65 3.00 18.20
CA THR A 54 17.44 4.26 17.46
C THR A 54 18.77 5.01 17.37
N LEU A 55 19.36 5.07 16.18
CA LEU A 55 20.55 5.88 15.91
C LEU A 55 20.14 7.33 15.64
N GLN A 56 20.53 8.25 16.53
CA GLN A 56 20.43 9.68 16.27
C GLN A 56 21.62 10.16 15.44
N PHE A 57 21.36 10.92 14.37
CA PHE A 57 22.38 11.59 13.58
C PHE A 57 21.92 12.97 13.09
N CYS A 58 22.88 13.88 12.96
CA CYS A 58 22.69 15.18 12.31
C CYS A 58 23.23 15.12 10.88
N VAL A 59 22.51 15.73 9.92
CA VAL A 59 22.94 15.79 8.51
C VAL A 59 24.31 16.48 8.39
N ASN A 60 24.53 17.55 9.14
CA ASN A 60 25.82 18.27 9.14
C ASN A 60 26.96 17.38 9.66
N ASP A 61 26.70 16.56 10.67
CA ASP A 61 27.68 15.62 11.20
C ASP A 61 27.98 14.51 10.18
N LEU A 62 26.95 14.01 9.50
CA LEU A 62 27.09 12.99 8.48
C LEU A 62 27.93 13.50 7.30
N ILE A 63 27.66 14.73 6.86
CA ILE A 63 28.44 15.43 5.81
C ILE A 63 29.89 15.61 6.27
N SER A 64 30.11 16.09 7.49
CA SER A 64 31.44 16.33 8.05
C SER A 64 32.24 15.03 8.18
N ARG A 65 31.63 13.96 8.70
CA ARG A 65 32.23 12.63 8.77
C ARG A 65 32.53 12.05 7.39
N ARG A 66 31.65 12.26 6.40
CA ARG A 66 31.89 11.85 5.01
C ARG A 66 33.09 12.59 4.41
N LYS A 67 33.16 13.92 4.55
CA LYS A 67 34.30 14.72 4.10
C LYS A 67 35.61 14.24 4.73
N GLN A 68 35.64 14.06 6.06
CA GLN A 68 36.81 13.56 6.77
C GLN A 68 37.24 12.16 6.31
N ARG A 69 36.30 11.24 6.07
CA ARG A 69 36.59 9.90 5.54
C ARG A 69 37.15 9.95 4.12
N LEU A 70 36.59 10.79 3.25
CA LEU A 70 37.08 10.97 1.88
C LEU A 70 38.52 11.51 1.86
N SER A 71 38.84 12.51 2.70
CA SER A 71 40.21 13.03 2.81
C SER A 71 41.22 11.96 3.27
N ARG A 72 40.83 11.09 4.21
CA ARG A 72 41.67 9.96 4.65
C ARG A 72 41.87 8.92 3.55
N LEU A 73 40.84 8.63 2.77
CA LEU A 73 40.92 7.68 1.65
C LEU A 73 41.81 8.20 0.51
N GLN A 74 41.76 9.49 0.21
CA GLN A 74 42.68 10.13 -0.76
C GLN A 74 44.16 9.96 -0.35
N LEU A 75 44.46 10.04 0.95
CA LEU A 75 45.81 9.85 1.47
C LEU A 75 46.28 8.39 1.40
N LEU A 76 45.37 7.43 1.65
CA LEU A 76 45.65 5.98 1.63
C LEU A 76 45.74 5.39 0.21
N ASN A 77 45.06 5.98 -0.78
CA ASN A 77 45.11 5.52 -2.17
C ASN A 77 46.51 5.63 -2.82
N ARG A 78 47.49 6.28 -2.17
CA ARG A 78 48.89 6.30 -2.62
C ARG A 78 49.69 5.05 -2.24
N THR A 79 49.20 4.20 -1.33
CA THR A 79 50.03 3.16 -0.69
C THR A 79 49.45 1.74 -0.65
N SER A 80 48.24 1.47 -1.14
CA SER A 80 47.68 0.11 -1.03
C SER A 80 46.81 -0.32 -2.21
N GLN A 81 47.16 -1.47 -2.80
CA GLN A 81 46.33 -2.26 -3.71
C GLN A 81 45.14 -2.83 -2.92
N ARG A 82 44.09 -2.04 -2.74
CA ARG A 82 42.86 -2.50 -2.09
C ARG A 82 42.12 -3.45 -3.04
N MET A 83 41.91 -4.70 -2.60
CA MET A 83 41.00 -5.65 -3.27
C MET A 83 39.67 -4.93 -3.55
N LYS A 84 39.34 -4.73 -4.83
CA LYS A 84 38.09 -4.08 -5.23
C LYS A 84 36.95 -5.03 -4.88
N THR A 85 36.20 -4.73 -3.83
CA THR A 85 34.90 -5.34 -3.59
C THR A 85 34.03 -5.07 -4.82
N LYS A 86 33.60 -6.13 -5.50
CA LYS A 86 32.72 -6.03 -6.66
C LYS A 86 31.38 -5.49 -6.17
N ARG A 87 31.07 -4.25 -6.52
CA ARG A 87 29.70 -3.71 -6.39
C ARG A 87 28.95 -4.11 -7.65
N ASP A 88 27.74 -4.61 -7.49
CA ASP A 88 26.94 -5.02 -8.63
C ASP A 88 26.15 -3.82 -9.21
N TYR A 89 25.94 -2.74 -8.45
CA TYR A 89 25.20 -1.54 -8.89
C TYR A 89 26.10 -0.30 -9.02
N ALA A 90 27.02 -0.31 -9.99
CA ALA A 90 27.99 0.78 -10.16
C ALA A 90 27.35 2.06 -10.70
N ALA A 91 26.36 1.97 -11.60
CA ALA A 91 25.69 3.12 -12.22
C ALA A 91 24.83 3.91 -11.22
N ALA A 92 24.39 3.27 -10.14
CA ALA A 92 23.68 3.93 -9.03
C ALA A 92 24.62 4.68 -8.06
N THR A 93 25.95 4.53 -8.22
CA THR A 93 26.90 5.20 -7.32
C THR A 93 26.94 6.70 -7.63
N LEU A 94 26.65 7.52 -6.62
CA LEU A 94 26.71 9.00 -6.64
C LEU A 94 28.14 9.56 -6.72
N GLU A 95 29.02 8.98 -7.55
CA GLU A 95 30.29 9.61 -7.88
C GLU A 95 30.03 10.65 -8.98
N LEU A 96 30.02 11.94 -8.60
CA LEU A 96 30.34 13.08 -9.47
C LEU A 96 29.25 13.61 -10.43
N THR A 97 28.01 13.80 -9.96
CA THR A 97 27.07 14.74 -10.62
C THR A 97 27.07 16.08 -9.90
N GLU A 98 28.15 16.85 -10.04
CA GLU A 98 28.13 18.31 -9.85
C GLU A 98 27.67 19.04 -11.12
N SER A 99 27.22 18.33 -12.17
CA SER A 99 26.68 18.99 -13.36
C SER A 99 25.18 19.26 -13.20
N GLU A 100 24.79 20.53 -13.25
CA GLU A 100 23.41 21.02 -13.24
C GLU A 100 22.61 20.65 -14.52
N ASN A 101 23.21 19.91 -15.45
CA ASN A 101 22.55 19.51 -16.70
C ASN A 101 21.51 18.40 -16.44
N GLU A 102 20.24 18.73 -16.62
CA GLU A 102 19.10 17.80 -16.52
C GLU A 102 19.27 16.56 -17.42
N VAL A 103 19.81 16.75 -18.63
CA VAL A 103 20.08 15.65 -19.58
C VAL A 103 21.09 14.63 -19.01
N ALA A 104 22.06 15.07 -18.21
CA ALA A 104 23.05 14.17 -17.61
C ALA A 104 22.43 13.38 -16.45
N LYS A 105 21.57 14.01 -15.65
CA LYS A 105 20.82 13.35 -14.56
C LYS A 105 19.91 12.27 -15.10
N GLU A 106 19.14 12.57 -16.15
CA GLU A 106 18.23 11.62 -16.77
C GLU A 106 18.98 10.41 -17.34
N LYS A 107 20.10 10.62 -18.03
CA LYS A 107 20.96 9.51 -18.50
C LYS A 107 21.48 8.64 -17.36
N ALA A 108 21.88 9.25 -16.24
CA ALA A 108 22.34 8.51 -15.07
C ALA A 108 21.21 7.69 -14.43
N LEU A 109 20.01 8.26 -14.32
CA LEU A 109 18.82 7.55 -13.82
C LEU A 109 18.43 6.38 -14.73
N ILE A 110 18.46 6.57 -16.05
CA ILE A 110 18.19 5.49 -17.01
C ILE A 110 19.25 4.38 -16.89
N ALA A 111 20.53 4.74 -16.76
CA ALA A 111 21.59 3.76 -16.59
C ALA A 111 21.44 2.96 -15.28
N ALA A 112 21.12 3.64 -14.17
CA ALA A 112 20.89 2.99 -12.88
C ALA A 112 19.67 2.07 -12.87
N THR A 113 18.55 2.51 -13.48
CA THR A 113 17.32 1.70 -13.58
C THR A 113 17.53 0.46 -14.46
N SER A 114 18.19 0.62 -15.62
CA SER A 114 18.50 -0.52 -16.50
C SER A 114 19.46 -1.52 -15.84
N GLU A 115 20.46 -1.06 -15.09
CA GLU A 115 21.35 -1.93 -14.31
C GLU A 115 20.56 -2.69 -13.23
N LEU A 116 19.66 -1.99 -12.53
CA LEU A 116 18.79 -2.58 -11.52
C LEU A 116 17.92 -3.70 -12.11
N GLU A 117 17.22 -3.44 -13.22
CA GLU A 117 16.38 -4.44 -13.90
C GLU A 117 17.17 -5.65 -14.39
N ARG A 118 18.40 -5.44 -14.85
CA ARG A 118 19.26 -6.52 -15.38
C ARG A 118 19.79 -7.43 -14.27
N LEU A 119 20.07 -6.87 -13.09
CA LEU A 119 20.81 -7.57 -12.03
C LEU A 119 19.92 -8.00 -10.88
N PHE A 120 18.85 -7.27 -10.58
CA PHE A 120 18.00 -7.50 -9.42
C PHE A 120 16.86 -8.47 -9.75
N LYS A 121 16.91 -9.68 -9.19
CA LYS A 121 15.89 -10.71 -9.42
C LYS A 121 14.98 -10.90 -8.22
N LYS A 122 13.83 -11.56 -8.43
CA LYS A 122 12.87 -11.85 -7.35
C LYS A 122 13.49 -12.67 -6.22
N GLU A 123 14.38 -13.60 -6.55
CA GLU A 123 15.07 -14.44 -5.58
C GLU A 123 15.98 -13.64 -4.63
N ASP A 124 16.44 -12.46 -5.07
CA ASP A 124 17.35 -11.64 -4.29
C ASP A 124 16.65 -10.96 -3.11
N PHE A 125 15.33 -10.73 -3.18
CA PHE A 125 14.55 -10.30 -2.01
C PHE A 125 14.63 -11.29 -0.84
N THR A 126 14.82 -12.59 -1.11
CA THR A 126 14.96 -13.61 -0.06
C THR A 126 16.33 -13.54 0.63
N LYS A 127 17.35 -13.10 -0.10
CA LYS A 127 18.72 -12.93 0.41
C LYS A 127 18.93 -11.56 1.06
N MET A 128 18.07 -10.58 0.74
CA MET A 128 18.16 -9.23 1.25
C MET A 128 17.98 -9.21 2.78
N LYS A 129 18.95 -8.62 3.47
CA LYS A 129 18.91 -8.45 4.92
C LYS A 129 18.38 -7.07 5.27
N VAL A 130 17.28 -7.01 6.02
CA VAL A 130 16.80 -5.76 6.61
C VAL A 130 17.78 -5.30 7.69
N ILE A 131 18.29 -4.07 7.54
CA ILE A 131 19.16 -3.41 8.52
C ILE A 131 18.31 -2.67 9.55
N GLY A 132 17.27 -1.96 9.08
CA GLY A 132 16.39 -1.16 9.92
C GLY A 132 15.50 -0.21 9.12
N GLN A 133 14.94 0.77 9.81
CA GLN A 133 14.05 1.77 9.25
C GLN A 133 14.72 3.15 9.24
N PHE A 134 14.45 3.95 8.22
CA PHE A 134 14.84 5.35 8.10
C PHE A 134 13.62 6.25 7.92
N ASN A 135 13.61 7.36 8.65
CA ASN A 135 12.60 8.42 8.54
C ASN A 135 11.13 7.96 8.62
N LEU A 136 10.86 6.85 9.33
CA LEU A 136 9.53 6.24 9.47
C LEU A 136 8.79 5.93 8.15
N GLY A 137 9.50 5.92 7.03
CA GLY A 137 8.93 5.73 5.68
C GLY A 137 9.71 4.75 4.82
N PHE A 138 10.98 4.49 5.18
CA PHE A 138 11.86 3.67 4.37
C PHE A 138 12.44 2.50 5.15
N ILE A 139 12.53 1.35 4.49
CA ILE A 139 13.26 0.18 4.96
C ILE A 139 14.66 0.22 4.32
N ILE A 140 15.69 0.09 5.14
CA ILE A 140 17.08 -0.02 4.69
C ILE A 140 17.44 -1.49 4.60
N GLY A 141 17.72 -1.96 3.39
CA GLY A 141 18.10 -3.34 3.08
C GLY A 141 19.55 -3.44 2.61
N LYS A 142 20.22 -4.55 2.92
CA LYS A 142 21.54 -4.88 2.38
C LYS A 142 21.45 -6.17 1.57
N LEU A 143 22.02 -6.17 0.38
CA LEU A 143 22.23 -7.36 -0.44
C LEU A 143 23.72 -7.38 -0.82
N ASP A 144 24.43 -8.40 -0.40
CA ASP A 144 25.89 -8.53 -0.57
C ASP A 144 26.69 -7.30 -0.11
N GLU A 145 27.22 -6.46 -1.00
CA GLU A 145 27.94 -5.23 -0.65
C GLU A 145 27.15 -3.96 -0.97
N ASP A 146 25.93 -4.11 -1.49
CA ASP A 146 25.09 -3.02 -1.96
C ASP A 146 23.95 -2.71 -0.98
N LEU A 147 23.56 -1.43 -0.93
CA LEU A 147 22.56 -0.90 0.00
C LEU A 147 21.32 -0.45 -0.76
N PHE A 148 20.16 -0.86 -0.27
CA PHE A 148 18.85 -0.58 -0.83
C PHE A 148 18.04 0.27 0.14
N ILE A 149 17.27 1.20 -0.42
CA ILE A 149 16.22 1.94 0.28
C ILE A 149 14.89 1.59 -0.36
N VAL A 150 13.95 1.12 0.46
CA VAL A 150 12.64 0.66 0.00
C VAL A 150 11.57 1.53 0.63
N ASP A 151 10.72 2.16 -0.17
CA ASP A 151 9.53 2.87 0.31
C ASP A 151 8.54 1.85 0.89
N GLN A 152 8.22 1.97 2.18
CA GLN A 152 7.38 1.01 2.88
C GLN A 152 5.93 1.04 2.38
N HIS A 153 5.40 2.20 2.01
CA HIS A 153 4.03 2.34 1.55
C HIS A 153 3.88 1.76 0.16
N ALA A 154 4.74 2.18 -0.78
CA ALA A 154 4.69 1.68 -2.15
C ALA A 154 4.94 0.16 -2.22
N ALA A 155 5.83 -0.39 -1.38
CA ALA A 155 6.07 -1.83 -1.34
C ALA A 155 4.86 -2.62 -0.82
N ASP A 156 4.24 -2.17 0.27
CA ASP A 156 3.06 -2.85 0.84
C ASP A 156 1.84 -2.73 -0.09
N GLU A 157 1.60 -1.56 -0.65
CA GLU A 157 0.55 -1.35 -1.65
C GLU A 157 0.76 -2.22 -2.87
N LYS A 158 2.00 -2.35 -3.38
CA LYS A 158 2.30 -3.20 -4.53
C LYS A 158 2.00 -4.67 -4.23
N TYR A 159 2.42 -5.17 -3.06
CA TYR A 159 2.12 -6.54 -2.65
C TYR A 159 0.60 -6.77 -2.52
N ASN A 160 -0.11 -5.86 -1.86
CA ASN A 160 -1.54 -5.95 -1.67
C ASN A 160 -2.31 -5.87 -2.99
N PHE A 161 -1.92 -4.98 -3.90
CA PHE A 161 -2.52 -4.87 -5.22
C PHE A 161 -2.40 -6.17 -6.00
N GLU A 162 -1.19 -6.75 -6.09
CA GLU A 162 -0.97 -8.00 -6.84
C GLU A 162 -1.78 -9.16 -6.23
N ARG A 163 -1.80 -9.26 -4.89
CA ARG A 163 -2.59 -10.26 -4.17
C ARG A 163 -4.09 -10.09 -4.44
N LEU A 164 -4.60 -8.87 -4.35
CA LEU A 164 -6.02 -8.58 -4.57
C LEU A 164 -6.40 -8.77 -6.04
N SER A 165 -5.56 -8.31 -6.98
CA SER A 165 -5.80 -8.47 -8.42
C SER A 165 -5.90 -9.94 -8.83
N GLN A 166 -5.22 -10.85 -8.14
CA GLN A 166 -5.25 -12.29 -8.45
C GLN A 166 -6.38 -13.05 -7.75
N SER A 167 -6.75 -12.64 -6.53
CA SER A 167 -7.62 -13.45 -5.64
C SER A 167 -8.97 -12.81 -5.31
N THR A 168 -9.17 -11.53 -5.62
CA THR A 168 -10.41 -10.83 -5.25
C THR A 168 -11.55 -11.30 -6.12
N ILE A 169 -12.53 -11.94 -5.49
CA ILE A 169 -13.86 -12.13 -6.05
C ILE A 169 -14.71 -10.96 -5.55
N LEU A 170 -15.28 -10.19 -6.49
CA LEU A 170 -16.15 -9.08 -6.13
C LEU A 170 -17.46 -9.62 -5.57
N ASN A 171 -17.64 -9.45 -4.26
CA ASN A 171 -18.89 -9.79 -3.60
C ASN A 171 -19.91 -8.69 -3.89
N GLN A 172 -21.00 -9.05 -4.58
CA GLN A 172 -22.08 -8.12 -4.87
C GLN A 172 -22.99 -8.00 -3.64
N GLN A 173 -23.16 -6.78 -3.14
CA GLN A 173 -24.15 -6.46 -2.11
C GLN A 173 -25.35 -5.78 -2.77
N PRO A 174 -26.55 -6.40 -2.77
CA PRO A 174 -27.75 -5.74 -3.27
C PRO A 174 -28.01 -4.43 -2.54
N LEU A 175 -28.27 -3.36 -3.29
CA LEU A 175 -28.64 -2.08 -2.71
C LEU A 175 -30.08 -2.12 -2.19
N LEU A 176 -30.35 -1.48 -1.05
CA LEU A 176 -31.72 -1.31 -0.52
C LEU A 176 -32.64 -0.54 -1.49
N ARG A 177 -32.05 0.39 -2.24
CA ARG A 177 -32.70 1.12 -3.32
C ARG A 177 -31.73 1.19 -4.50
N PRO A 178 -32.11 0.71 -5.70
CA PRO A 178 -31.29 0.89 -6.90
C PRO A 178 -30.98 2.37 -7.13
N LEU A 179 -29.72 2.68 -7.42
CA LEU A 179 -29.26 4.03 -7.73
C LEU A 179 -29.33 4.26 -9.24
N LYS A 180 -30.04 5.31 -9.66
CA LYS A 180 -30.03 5.76 -11.05
C LYS A 180 -28.81 6.65 -11.27
N MET A 181 -28.08 6.39 -12.35
CA MET A 181 -26.95 7.20 -12.80
C MET A 181 -27.39 7.98 -14.03
N GLU A 182 -27.12 9.29 -14.06
CA GLU A 182 -27.32 10.12 -15.26
C GLU A 182 -26.04 10.06 -16.09
N LEU A 183 -26.18 9.73 -17.38
CA LEU A 183 -25.07 9.58 -18.31
C LEU A 183 -25.33 10.45 -19.53
N SER A 184 -24.25 11.01 -20.10
CA SER A 184 -24.30 11.60 -21.44
C SER A 184 -24.46 10.51 -22.51
N PRO A 185 -24.95 10.85 -23.73
CA PRO A 185 -25.08 9.88 -24.81
C PRO A 185 -23.76 9.17 -25.16
N GLU A 186 -22.62 9.83 -25.00
CA GLU A 186 -21.30 9.26 -25.26
C GLU A 186 -20.90 8.23 -24.19
N GLU A 187 -21.14 8.53 -22.91
CA GLU A 187 -20.85 7.61 -21.79
C GLU A 187 -21.72 6.35 -21.86
N GLU A 188 -22.99 6.49 -22.22
CA GLU A 188 -23.91 5.36 -22.37
C GLU A 188 -23.41 4.37 -23.43
N ILE A 189 -22.87 4.86 -24.55
CA ILE A 189 -22.28 4.02 -25.59
C ILE A 189 -21.05 3.28 -25.05
N VAL A 190 -20.15 3.97 -24.35
CA VAL A 190 -18.92 3.36 -23.80
C VAL A 190 -19.25 2.26 -22.79
N ILE A 191 -20.19 2.51 -21.89
CA ILE A 191 -20.65 1.54 -20.88
C ILE A 191 -21.35 0.36 -21.55
N SER A 192 -22.18 0.61 -22.56
CA SER A 192 -22.86 -0.46 -23.30
C SER A 192 -21.88 -1.39 -24.01
N ILE A 193 -20.79 -0.85 -24.59
CA ILE A 193 -19.75 -1.65 -25.25
C ILE A 193 -18.98 -2.52 -24.24
N HIS A 194 -18.76 -2.04 -23.01
CA HIS A 194 -17.95 -2.72 -21.99
C HIS A 194 -18.77 -3.36 -20.87
N ASN A 195 -20.06 -3.63 -21.10
CA ASN A 195 -20.99 -4.10 -20.06
C ASN A 195 -20.49 -5.35 -19.34
N ASP A 196 -19.87 -6.29 -20.07
CA ASP A 196 -19.32 -7.53 -19.53
C ASP A 196 -18.20 -7.31 -18.49
N THR A 197 -17.56 -6.13 -18.46
CA THR A 197 -16.51 -5.80 -17.48
C THR A 197 -17.08 -5.47 -16.10
N PHE A 198 -18.33 -5.00 -16.05
CA PHE A 198 -18.99 -4.52 -14.83
C PHE A 198 -19.92 -5.56 -14.19
N ARG A 199 -20.09 -6.72 -14.83
CA ARG A 199 -21.05 -7.76 -14.45
C ARG A 199 -20.46 -8.77 -13.47
#